data_AF-A0A1H3PDV9-F1
#
_entry.id   AF-A0A1H3PDV9-F1
#
_cell.length_a   1.000
_cell.length_b   1.000
_cell.length_c   1.000
_cell.angle_alpha   90.00
_cell.angle_beta   90.00
_cell.angle_gamma   90.00
#
_symmetry.space_group_name_H-M   'P 1'
#
loop_
_entity.id
_entity.type
_entity.pdbx_description
1 polymer ?
#
loop_
_entity_poly.entity_id
_entity_poly.type
_entity_poly.pdbx_seq_one_letter_code
_entity_poly.pdbx_strand_id
1 'polypeptide(L)'
;MDKSKNKTVKTMGMNVNINSFFSKLKNNLGTNEITEDERLLTELNKALEEWENAELYFQSVVEPGLIDYAIHNMEASRTKYLYLLKNAREKGIRAENLNNSL
;
A
#
# COMPACT_ATOMS: atom_id res chain seq x y z
N MET A 1 33.03 16.99 17.44
CA MET A 1 32.27 17.63 16.35
C MET A 1 32.76 17.01 15.04
N ASP A 2 32.06 16.01 14.53
CA ASP A 2 32.15 15.62 13.12
C ASP A 2 30.86 14.94 12.68
N LYS A 3 30.52 15.21 11.43
CA LYS A 3 29.24 15.32 10.79
C LYS A 3 28.74 13.97 10.32
N SER A 4 27.42 13.89 10.16
CA SER A 4 26.82 13.20 9.02
C SER A 4 27.08 11.68 8.95
N LYS A 5 26.40 10.94 9.80
CA LYS A 5 25.78 9.67 9.36
C LYS A 5 24.30 9.72 9.66
N ASN A 6 23.63 10.72 9.08
CA ASN A 6 22.21 10.61 8.80
C ASN A 6 22.09 9.48 7.78
N LYS A 7 22.02 8.24 8.29
CA LYS A 7 21.70 7.05 7.51
C LYS A 7 20.34 7.36 6.93
N THR A 8 20.32 7.70 5.66
CA THR A 8 19.12 7.86 4.85
C THR A 8 18.24 6.68 5.20
N VAL A 9 17.19 6.94 5.99
CA VAL A 9 16.15 5.96 6.25
C VAL A 9 15.58 5.73 4.86
N LYS A 10 16.05 4.67 4.21
CA LYS A 10 15.57 4.25 2.91
C LYS A 10 14.11 3.90 3.19
N THR A 11 13.22 4.82 2.85
CA THR A 11 11.79 4.59 2.80
C THR A 11 11.60 3.44 1.80
N MET A 12 11.64 2.22 2.31
CA MET A 12 11.47 1.00 1.53
C MET A 12 9.98 0.74 1.31
N GLY A 13 9.17 1.79 1.17
CA GLY A 13 7.84 1.66 0.61
C GLY A 13 8.04 1.44 -0.88
N MET A 14 7.66 0.26 -1.38
CA MET A 14 7.42 0.10 -2.81
C MET A 14 6.30 1.07 -3.19
N ASN A 15 6.67 2.31 -3.53
CA ASN A 15 5.78 3.33 -4.05
C ASN A 15 5.36 2.93 -5.47
N VAL A 16 4.52 1.90 -5.58
CA VAL A 16 3.80 1.60 -6.81
C VAL A 16 2.81 2.75 -6.98
N ASN A 17 3.17 3.72 -7.81
CA ASN A 17 2.31 4.84 -8.12
C ASN A 17 1.16 4.37 -9.03
N ILE A 18 0.20 3.65 -8.45
CA ILE A 18 -0.95 3.06 -9.15
C ILE A 18 -1.80 4.16 -9.82
N ASN A 19 -1.81 5.37 -9.25
CA ASN A 19 -2.47 6.53 -9.83
C ASN A 19 -1.84 6.92 -11.18
N SER A 20 -0.52 6.83 -11.29
CA SER A 20 0.19 7.05 -12.56
C SER A 20 -0.05 5.93 -13.58
N PHE A 21 -0.41 4.73 -13.12
CA PHE A 21 -0.79 3.62 -13.98
C PHE A 21 -2.21 3.83 -14.54
N PHE A 22 -3.19 4.14 -13.69
CA PHE A 22 -4.56 4.42 -14.12
C PHE A 22 -4.64 5.66 -15.01
N SER A 23 -3.88 6.72 -14.75
CA SER A 23 -3.87 7.91 -15.62
C SER A 23 -3.33 7.62 -17.02
N LYS A 24 -2.30 6.76 -17.15
CA LYS A 24 -1.79 6.30 -18.45
C LYS A 24 -2.81 5.43 -19.20
N LEU A 25 -3.54 4.58 -18.47
CA LEU A 25 -4.59 3.74 -19.02
C LEU A 25 -5.76 4.59 -19.55
N LYS A 26 -6.19 5.58 -18.78
CA LYS A 26 -7.27 6.53 -19.13
C LYS A 26 -6.95 7.38 -20.36
N ASN A 27 -5.71 7.85 -20.46
CA ASN A 27 -5.25 8.59 -21.64
C ASN A 27 -5.34 7.76 -22.93
N ASN A 28 -5.21 6.43 -22.85
CA ASN A 28 -5.39 5.53 -23.99
C ASN A 28 -6.86 5.18 -24.26
N LEU A 29 -7.68 5.02 -23.22
CA LEU A 29 -9.10 4.62 -23.35
C LEU A 29 -10.06 5.81 -23.56
N GLY A 30 -9.60 7.05 -23.41
CA GLY A 30 -10.40 8.26 -23.63
C GLY A 30 -11.41 8.58 -22.52
N THR A 31 -11.32 7.93 -21.36
CA THR A 31 -12.26 8.08 -20.24
C THR A 31 -11.55 8.57 -18.98
N ASN A 32 -12.07 9.61 -18.31
CA ASN A 32 -11.44 10.16 -17.10
C ASN A 32 -12.06 9.66 -15.77
N GLU A 33 -13.15 8.89 -15.81
CA GLU A 33 -13.83 8.42 -14.59
C GLU A 33 -13.00 7.36 -13.85
N ILE A 34 -13.01 7.41 -12.51
CA ILE A 34 -12.37 6.39 -11.68
C ILE A 34 -13.36 5.26 -11.45
N THR A 35 -13.03 4.05 -11.92
CA THR A 35 -13.90 2.89 -11.72
C THR A 35 -13.85 2.40 -10.27
N GLU A 36 -14.84 1.63 -9.84
CA GLU A 36 -14.86 1.06 -8.51
C GLU A 36 -13.70 0.07 -8.28
N ASP A 37 -13.25 -0.60 -9.34
CA ASP A 37 -12.10 -1.51 -9.30
C ASP A 37 -10.79 -0.74 -9.14
N GLU A 38 -10.64 0.40 -9.83
CA GLU A 38 -9.49 1.30 -9.67
C GLU A 38 -9.43 1.87 -8.24
N ARG A 39 -10.60 2.22 -7.66
CA ARG A 39 -10.69 2.67 -6.25
C ARG A 39 -10.25 1.56 -5.31
N LEU A 40 -10.78 0.35 -5.49
CA LEU A 40 -10.43 -0.80 -4.65
C LEU A 40 -8.94 -1.12 -4.72
N LEU A 41 -8.34 -1.09 -5.91
CA LEU A 41 -6.89 -1.28 -6.09
C LEU A 41 -6.08 -0.17 -5.44
N THR A 42 -6.56 1.07 -5.48
CA THR A 42 -5.93 2.20 -4.79
C THR A 42 -5.95 2.01 -3.28
N GLU A 43 -7.09 1.62 -2.72
CA GLU A 43 -7.23 1.35 -1.28
C GLU A 43 -6.42 0.12 -0.84
N LEU A 44 -6.32 -0.90 -1.68
CA LEU A 44 -5.49 -2.08 -1.43
C LEU A 44 -4.01 -1.70 -1.30
N ASN A 45 -3.49 -0.85 -2.20
CA ASN A 45 -2.11 -0.37 -2.14
C ASN A 45 -1.85 0.49 -0.91
N LYS A 46 -2.78 1.38 -0.55
CA LYS A 46 -2.67 2.17 0.67
C LYS A 46 -2.64 1.29 1.91
N ALA A 47 -3.51 0.28 1.98
CA ALA A 47 -3.54 -0.65 3.12
C ALA A 47 -2.25 -1.48 3.23
N LEU A 48 -1.62 -1.82 2.09
CA LEU A 48 -0.31 -2.48 2.08
C LEU A 48 0.78 -1.54 2.64
N GLU A 49 0.82 -0.30 2.17
CA GLU A 49 1.77 0.71 2.67
C GLU A 49 1.58 1.00 4.17
N GLU A 50 0.33 1.14 4.62
CA GLU A 50 -0.01 1.28 6.04
C GLU A 50 0.52 0.10 6.86
N TRP A 51 0.37 -1.13 6.37
CA TRP A 51 0.86 -2.33 7.05
C TRP A 51 2.39 -2.39 7.08
N GLU A 52 3.07 -2.12 5.97
CA GLU A 52 4.54 -2.05 5.92
C GLU A 52 5.07 -1.00 6.92
N ASN A 53 4.45 0.18 6.96
CA ASN A 53 4.83 1.22 7.91
C ASN A 53 4.57 0.83 9.37
N ALA A 54 3.46 0.14 9.65
CA ALA A 54 3.14 -0.34 10.99
C ALA A 54 4.11 -1.45 11.44
N GLU A 55 4.53 -2.33 10.55
CA GLU A 55 5.54 -3.35 10.81
C GLU A 55 6.91 -2.72 11.12
N LEU A 56 7.33 -1.73 10.32
CA LEU A 56 8.55 -0.97 10.59
C LEU A 56 8.50 -0.25 11.95
N TYR A 57 7.36 0.36 12.28
CA TYR A 57 7.16 0.99 13.57
C TYR A 57 7.28 -0.01 14.72
N PHE A 58 6.59 -1.15 14.63
CA PHE A 58 6.68 -2.24 15.61
C PHE A 58 8.10 -2.77 15.79
N GLN A 59 8.86 -2.93 14.71
CA GLN A 59 10.27 -3.34 14.79
C GLN A 59 11.18 -2.29 15.43
N SER A 60 10.79 -1.02 15.40
CA SER A 60 11.61 0.11 15.88
C SER A 60 11.27 0.59 17.29
N VAL A 61 10.07 0.29 17.80
CA VAL A 61 9.60 0.83 19.08
C VAL A 61 10.33 0.19 20.26
N VAL A 62 10.85 1.02 21.16
CA VAL A 62 11.55 0.59 22.39
C VAL A 62 10.87 1.10 23.65
N GLU A 63 9.95 2.06 23.53
CA GLU A 63 9.18 2.63 24.64
C GLU A 63 8.13 1.62 25.10
N PRO A 64 8.22 1.07 26.33
CA PRO A 64 7.32 0.01 26.79
C PRO A 64 5.84 0.38 26.70
N GLY A 65 5.49 1.65 26.95
CA GLY A 65 4.11 2.12 26.87
C GLY A 65 3.53 2.21 25.45
N LEU A 66 4.35 2.03 24.41
CA LEU A 66 3.94 2.10 23.00
C LEU A 66 3.98 0.74 22.30
N ILE A 67 4.50 -0.32 22.96
CA ILE A 67 4.58 -1.66 22.37
C ILE A 67 3.19 -2.20 22.04
N ASP A 68 2.25 -2.11 22.98
CA ASP A 68 0.88 -2.58 22.77
C ASP A 68 0.20 -1.85 21.60
N TYR A 69 0.39 -0.53 21.52
CA TYR A 69 -0.09 0.26 20.39
C TYR A 69 0.52 -0.22 19.07
N ALA A 70 1.83 -0.47 19.03
CA ALA A 70 2.50 -0.93 17.82
C ALA A 70 2.00 -2.30 17.35
N ILE A 71 1.78 -3.24 18.27
CA ILE A 71 1.18 -4.55 17.97
C ILE A 71 -0.23 -4.37 17.40
N HIS A 72 -1.08 -3.60 18.10
CA HIS A 72 -2.45 -3.37 17.66
C HIS A 72 -2.52 -2.70 16.29
N ASN A 73 -1.68 -1.70 16.03
CA ASN A 73 -1.63 -1.00 14.75
C ASN A 73 -1.17 -1.91 13.59
N MET A 74 -0.16 -2.75 13.83
CA MET A 74 0.32 -3.74 12.85
C MET A 74 -0.76 -4.76 12.52
N GLU A 75 -1.44 -5.33 13.52
CA GLU A 75 -2.50 -6.31 13.30
C GLU A 75 -3.74 -5.69 12.63
N ALA A 76 -4.10 -4.45 12.99
CA ALA A 76 -5.23 -3.74 12.39
C ALA A 76 -5.00 -3.43 10.89
N SER A 77 -3.82 -2.89 10.56
CA SER A 77 -3.45 -2.59 9.17
C SER A 77 -3.35 -3.85 8.31
N ARG A 78 -2.74 -4.93 8.85
CA ARG A 78 -2.72 -6.24 8.20
C ARG A 78 -4.13 -6.78 7.93
N THR A 79 -5.01 -6.69 8.92
CA THR A 79 -6.40 -7.16 8.80
C THR A 79 -7.15 -6.39 7.71
N LYS A 80 -6.97 -5.05 7.66
CA LYS A 80 -7.53 -4.19 6.60
C LYS A 80 -7.04 -4.63 5.22
N TYR A 81 -5.74 -4.83 5.04
CA TYR A 81 -5.17 -5.30 3.77
C TYR A 81 -5.76 -6.65 3.34
N LEU A 82 -5.81 -7.64 4.24
CA LEU A 82 -6.35 -8.97 3.94
C LEU A 82 -7.84 -8.93 3.56
N TYR A 83 -8.62 -8.09 4.23
CA TYR A 83 -10.02 -7.87 3.89
C TYR A 83 -10.20 -7.30 2.48
N LEU A 84 -9.46 -6.24 2.14
CA LEU A 84 -9.51 -5.63 0.81
C LEU A 84 -9.02 -6.60 -0.28
N LEU A 85 -7.98 -7.38 0.02
CA LEU A 85 -7.45 -8.40 -0.90
C LEU A 85 -8.48 -9.50 -1.18
N LYS A 86 -9.21 -9.95 -0.15
CA LYS A 86 -10.32 -10.89 -0.30
C LYS A 86 -11.41 -10.31 -1.20
N ASN A 87 -11.83 -9.07 -0.95
CA ASN A 87 -12.84 -8.39 -1.76
C ASN A 87 -12.42 -8.26 -3.23
N ALA A 88 -11.16 -7.91 -3.51
CA ALA A 88 -10.64 -7.81 -4.87
C ALA A 88 -10.67 -9.17 -5.60
N ARG A 89 -10.30 -10.24 -4.90
CA ARG A 89 -10.35 -11.62 -5.44
C ARG A 89 -11.78 -12.06 -5.74
N GLU A 90 -12.74 -11.76 -4.86
CA GLU A 90 -14.16 -12.08 -5.05
C GLU A 90 -14.76 -11.33 -6.25
N LYS A 91 -14.29 -10.12 -6.52
CA LYS A 91 -14.65 -9.34 -7.72
C LYS A 91 -13.94 -9.80 -9.01
N GLY A 92 -13.04 -10.79 -8.94
CA GLY A 92 -12.26 -11.25 -10.10
C GLY A 92 -11.18 -10.28 -10.55
N ILE A 93 -10.82 -9.30 -9.71
CA ILE A 93 -9.75 -8.34 -9.99
C ILE A 93 -8.42 -9.08 -9.74
N ARG A 94 -7.74 -9.47 -10.82
CA ARG A 94 -6.42 -10.10 -10.79
C ARG A 94 -5.38 -9.15 -11.32
N ALA A 95 -4.17 -9.19 -10.75
CA ALA A 95 -3.01 -8.49 -11.31
C ALA A 95 -2.72 -8.93 -12.77
N GLU A 96 -3.07 -10.17 -13.11
CA GLU A 96 -2.93 -10.78 -14.44
C GLU A 96 -3.89 -10.19 -15.49
N ASN A 97 -5.06 -9.70 -15.06
CA ASN A 97 -6.08 -9.13 -15.95
C ASN A 97 -5.71 -7.73 -16.46
N LEU A 98 -4.58 -7.17 -16.01
CA LEU A 98 -4.02 -5.91 -16.51
C LEU A 98 -3.11 -6.10 -17.73
N ASN A 99 -2.72 -7.34 -18.07
CA ASN A 99 -1.76 -7.64 -19.13
C ASN A 99 -2.39 -8.07 -20.47
N ASN A 100 -3.71 -8.18 -20.57
CA ASN A 100 -4.38 -8.75 -21.76
C ASN A 100 -4.87 -7.70 -22.78
N SER A 101 -4.17 -6.57 -22.94
CA SER A 101 -4.45 -5.61 -24.01
C SER A 101 -3.18 -5.12 -24.71
N LEU A 102 -2.29 -6.06 -25.06
CA LEU A 102 -1.24 -5.86 -26.08
C LEU A 102 -1.60 -6.64 -27.34
#